data_AF-A0A800J557-F1
#
_entry.id   AF-A0A800J557-F1
#
_cell.length_a   1.000
_cell.length_b   1.000
_cell.length_c   1.000
_cell.angle_alpha   90.00
_cell.angle_beta   90.00
_cell.angle_gamma   90.00
#
_symmetry.space_group_name_H-M   'P 1'
#
loop_
_entity.id
_entity.type
_entity.pdbx_description
1 polymer ?
#
loop_
_entity_poly.entity_id
_entity_poly.type
_entity_poly.pdbx_seq_one_letter_code
_entity_poly.pdbx_strand_id
1 'polypeptide(L)'
;ELKQKCGGTLPQEAFNPELGDYDLHRPFVDHITWPAPNGGTMRRIPDLLDVWFDSGAMPFAQWHQPFENDDAFARNFPADFIAEGVDQTRGWFYTMHAL
;
A
#
# COMPACT_ATOMS: atom_id res chain seq x y z
N GLU A 1 7.49 -4.85 10.54
CA GLU A 1 8.48 -3.76 10.71
C GLU A 1 7.91 -2.52 11.41
N LEU A 2 6.83 -1.89 10.92
CA LEU A 2 6.27 -0.66 11.49
C LEU A 2 5.99 -0.76 13.00
N LYS A 3 5.33 -1.83 13.46
CA LYS A 3 5.10 -2.12 14.88
C LYS A 3 6.41 -2.09 15.69
N GLN A 4 7.51 -2.63 15.16
CA GLN A 4 8.81 -2.61 15.84
C GLN A 4 9.39 -1.19 15.92
N LYS A 5 9.32 -0.41 14.84
CA LYS A 5 9.77 1.00 14.82
C LYS A 5 9.01 1.85 15.86
N CYS A 6 7.75 1.52 16.11
CA CYS A 6 6.88 2.21 17.07
C CYS A 6 6.99 1.66 18.50
N GLY A 7 8.00 0.84 18.83
CA GLY A 7 8.17 0.30 20.18
C GLY A 7 7.22 -0.85 20.54
N GLY A 8 6.61 -1.49 19.54
CA GLY A 8 5.75 -2.67 19.69
C GLY A 8 4.26 -2.37 19.71
N THR A 9 3.84 -1.11 19.79
CA THR A 9 2.43 -0.71 19.86
C THR A 9 2.07 0.26 18.74
N LEU A 10 0.81 0.20 18.30
CA LEU A 10 0.19 1.16 17.38
C LEU A 10 -1.01 1.81 18.10
N PRO A 11 -1.50 2.97 17.62
CA PRO A 11 -2.65 3.64 18.22
C PRO A 11 -3.86 2.71 18.29
N GLN A 12 -4.51 2.61 19.45
CA GLN A 12 -5.61 1.67 19.67
C GLN A 12 -6.85 2.05 18.86
N GLU A 13 -7.05 3.35 18.65
CA GLU A 13 -8.07 3.92 17.78
C GLU A 13 -7.92 3.51 16.31
N ALA A 14 -6.72 3.08 15.91
CA ALA A 14 -6.47 2.57 14.57
C ALA A 14 -6.84 1.09 14.45
N PHE A 15 -7.12 0.38 15.53
CA PHE A 15 -7.46 -1.04 15.44
C PHE A 15 -8.85 -1.23 14.82
N ASN A 16 -8.91 -1.96 13.70
CA ASN A 16 -10.15 -2.32 13.03
C ASN A 16 -10.53 -3.77 13.39
N PRO A 17 -11.59 -3.99 14.19
CA PRO A 17 -11.99 -5.34 14.61
C PRO A 17 -12.54 -6.20 13.48
N GLU A 18 -13.03 -5.61 12.39
CA GLU A 18 -13.54 -6.36 11.22
C GLU A 18 -12.39 -6.95 10.40
N LEU A 19 -11.28 -6.23 10.31
CA LEU A 19 -10.05 -6.68 9.65
C LEU A 19 -9.16 -7.53 10.56
N GLY A 20 -9.39 -7.48 11.88
CA GLY A 20 -8.51 -8.10 12.87
C GLY A 20 -7.10 -7.49 12.92
N ASP A 21 -6.90 -6.30 12.33
CA ASP A 21 -5.62 -5.59 12.29
C ASP A 21 -5.81 -4.07 12.32
N TYR A 22 -4.72 -3.33 12.32
CA TYR A 22 -4.72 -1.87 12.37
C TYR A 22 -4.97 -1.25 10.99
N ASP A 23 -5.90 -0.30 10.95
CA ASP A 23 -6.15 0.59 9.83
C ASP A 23 -5.02 1.63 9.71
N LEU A 24 -4.29 1.54 8.61
CA LEU A 24 -3.18 2.44 8.28
C LEU A 24 -3.62 3.62 7.40
N HIS A 25 -4.91 3.88 7.27
CA HIS A 25 -5.41 5.07 6.60
C HIS A 25 -5.32 6.32 7.48
N ARG A 26 -5.49 7.47 6.84
CA ARG A 26 -5.76 8.71 7.55
C ARG A 26 -7.15 8.63 8.20
N PRO A 27 -7.35 9.23 9.38
CA PRO A 27 -6.40 10.08 10.10
C PRO A 27 -5.37 9.31 10.95
N PHE A 28 -5.57 8.02 11.19
CA PHE A 28 -4.83 7.26 12.21
C PHE A 28 -3.32 7.22 11.98
N VAL A 29 -2.90 6.98 10.73
CA VAL A 29 -1.48 6.90 10.35
C VAL A 29 -0.71 8.21 10.57
N ASP A 30 -1.40 9.35 10.64
CA ASP A 30 -0.78 10.67 10.86
C ASP A 30 -0.19 10.80 12.27
N HIS A 31 -0.69 10.02 13.23
CA HIS A 31 -0.26 10.04 14.62
C HIS A 31 0.92 9.10 14.89
N ILE A 32 1.30 8.26 13.92
CA ILE A 32 2.39 7.30 14.06
C ILE A 32 3.73 8.04 13.95
N THR A 33 4.54 7.92 15.00
CA THR A 33 5.87 8.54 15.06
C THR A 33 6.88 7.58 15.68
N TRP A 34 8.16 7.76 15.36
CA TRP A 34 9.25 6.99 15.97
C TRP A 34 10.53 7.82 16.09
N PRO A 35 11.49 7.42 16.95
CA PRO A 35 12.76 8.15 17.09
C PRO A 35 13.54 8.21 15.78
N ALA A 36 14.07 9.39 15.46
CA ALA A 36 14.95 9.56 14.29
C ALA A 36 16.36 9.01 14.59
N PRO A 37 17.06 8.40 13.61
CA PRO A 37 18.41 7.84 13.81
C PRO A 37 19.45 8.85 14.32
N ASN A 38 19.27 10.13 14.02
CA ASN A 38 20.16 11.23 14.37
C ASN A 38 19.64 12.11 15.53
N GLY A 39 18.63 11.64 16.27
CA GLY A 39 17.94 12.42 17.29
C GLY A 39 16.75 13.19 16.72
N GLY A 40 15.67 13.25 17.51
CA GLY A 40 14.38 13.82 17.10
C GLY A 40 13.31 12.77 16.83
N THR A 41 12.24 13.17 16.15
CA THR A 41 11.04 12.33 15.94
C THR A 41 10.66 12.32 14.46
N MET A 42 10.66 11.13 13.87
CA MET A 42 10.17 10.86 12.52
C MET A 42 8.65 10.98 12.48
N ARG A 43 8.16 11.65 11.44
CA ARG A 43 6.73 11.78 11.09
C ARG A 43 6.60 11.55 9.60
N ARG A 44 5.49 10.94 9.16
CA ARG A 44 5.19 10.87 7.72
C ARG A 44 4.96 12.26 7.14
N ILE A 45 5.21 12.42 5.85
CA ILE A 45 4.68 13.55 5.09
C ILE A 45 3.15 13.42 5.01
N PRO A 46 2.39 14.52 4.91
CA PRO A 46 0.92 14.46 4.90
C PRO A 46 0.35 13.92 3.58
N ASP A 47 1.13 13.99 2.49
CA ASP A 47 0.70 13.69 1.12
C ASP A 47 0.21 12.25 0.93
N LEU A 48 -0.71 12.08 -0.03
CA LEU A 48 -1.24 10.79 -0.45
C LEU A 48 -0.72 10.47 -1.85
N LEU A 49 -0.68 9.17 -2.18
CA LEU A 49 -0.40 8.74 -3.54
C LEU A 49 -1.58 9.06 -4.46
N ASP A 50 -1.27 9.23 -5.75
CA ASP A 50 -2.26 9.35 -6.80
C ASP A 50 -3.01 8.01 -6.97
N VAL A 51 -4.31 8.05 -7.23
CA VAL A 51 -5.17 6.85 -7.36
C VAL A 51 -4.74 5.96 -8.53
N TRP A 52 -4.06 6.52 -9.52
CA TRP A 52 -3.49 5.74 -10.62
C TRP A 52 -2.32 4.85 -10.19
N PHE A 53 -1.67 5.17 -9.06
CA PHE A 53 -0.67 4.28 -8.46
C PHE A 53 -1.33 3.02 -7.90
N ASP A 54 -2.44 3.17 -7.15
CA ASP A 54 -3.17 2.04 -6.56
C ASP A 54 -3.69 1.10 -7.64
N SER A 55 -4.30 1.66 -8.69
CA SER A 55 -4.81 0.87 -9.82
C SER A 55 -3.66 0.22 -10.62
N GLY A 56 -2.55 0.93 -10.86
CA GLY A 56 -1.40 0.37 -11.57
C GLY A 56 -0.69 -0.73 -10.79
N ALA A 57 -0.71 -0.68 -9.45
CA ALA A 57 -0.15 -1.71 -8.57
C ALA A 57 -0.99 -3.00 -8.47
N MET A 58 -2.21 -2.98 -9.02
CA MET A 58 -3.16 -4.09 -8.96
C MET A 58 -2.57 -5.48 -9.32
N PRO A 59 -1.70 -5.64 -10.34
CA PRO A 59 -1.18 -6.96 -10.72
C PRO A 59 -0.51 -7.72 -9.57
N PHE A 60 0.17 -7.02 -8.66
CA PHE A 60 0.85 -7.63 -7.51
C PHE A 60 0.11 -7.37 -6.18
N ALA A 61 -0.47 -6.17 -6.00
CA ALA A 61 -1.12 -5.79 -4.75
C ALA A 61 -2.33 -6.67 -4.41
N GLN A 62 -3.09 -7.11 -5.41
CA GLN A 62 -4.25 -7.99 -5.22
C GLN A 62 -3.87 -9.34 -4.57
N TRP A 63 -2.63 -9.78 -4.77
CA TRP A 63 -2.12 -11.05 -4.27
C TRP A 63 -1.35 -10.90 -2.95
N HIS A 64 -1.30 -9.70 -2.38
CA HIS A 64 -0.50 -9.40 -1.20
C HIS A 64 1.01 -9.67 -1.42
N GLN A 65 1.50 -9.52 -2.64
CA GLN A 65 2.93 -9.61 -2.94
C GLN A 65 3.70 -8.43 -2.34
N PRO A 66 4.94 -8.64 -1.84
CA PRO A 66 5.72 -9.89 -1.84
C PRO A 66 5.55 -10.72 -0.54
N PHE A 67 4.45 -10.56 0.19
CA PHE A 67 4.26 -11.19 1.50
C PHE A 67 3.65 -12.58 1.39
N GLU A 68 2.70 -12.77 0.48
CA GLU A 68 1.91 -14.01 0.34
C GLU A 68 1.50 -14.27 -1.12
N ASN A 69 1.03 -15.50 -1.39
CA ASN A 69 0.44 -15.92 -2.67
C ASN A 69 1.36 -15.90 -3.91
N ASP A 70 2.66 -16.17 -3.72
CA ASP A 70 3.66 -16.23 -4.80
C ASP A 70 3.21 -17.09 -5.99
N ASP A 71 2.67 -18.28 -5.72
CA ASP A 71 2.18 -19.21 -6.76
C ASP A 71 0.96 -18.67 -7.51
N ALA A 72 0.10 -17.88 -6.85
CA ALA A 72 -1.05 -17.26 -7.52
C ALA A 72 -0.57 -16.11 -8.41
N PHE A 73 0.31 -15.25 -7.90
CA PHE A 73 0.90 -14.18 -8.69
C PHE A 73 1.66 -14.72 -9.91
N ALA A 74 2.57 -15.69 -9.71
CA ALA A 74 3.39 -16.26 -10.78
C ALA A 74 2.58 -16.95 -11.88
N ARG A 75 1.39 -17.49 -11.57
CA ARG A 75 0.49 -18.10 -12.56
C ARG A 75 -0.35 -17.09 -13.33
N ASN A 76 -0.57 -15.90 -12.79
CA ASN A 76 -1.46 -14.89 -13.37
C ASN A 76 -0.72 -13.67 -13.91
N PHE A 77 0.59 -13.57 -13.68
CA PHE A 77 1.45 -12.52 -14.18
C PHE A 77 2.49 -13.06 -15.15
N PRO A 78 2.65 -12.48 -16.36
CA PRO A 78 1.84 -11.41 -16.93
C PRO A 78 0.46 -11.90 -17.40
N ALA A 79 -0.55 -11.02 -17.33
CA ALA A 79 -1.89 -11.32 -17.82
C ALA A 79 -1.92 -11.44 -19.36
N ASP A 80 -2.74 -12.35 -19.88
CA ASP A 80 -2.85 -12.58 -21.32
C ASP A 80 -3.58 -11.43 -22.07
N PHE A 81 -4.56 -10.80 -21.43
CA PHE A 81 -5.40 -9.78 -22.05
C PHE A 81 -6.09 -8.86 -21.03
N ILE A 82 -6.24 -7.59 -21.40
CA ILE A 82 -7.07 -6.60 -20.70
C ILE A 82 -7.83 -5.76 -21.74
N ALA A 83 -9.01 -5.27 -21.39
CA ALA A 83 -9.81 -4.42 -22.27
C ALA A 83 -10.53 -3.33 -21.47
N GLU A 84 -10.24 -2.08 -21.81
CA GLU A 84 -10.86 -0.89 -21.23
C GLU A 84 -11.05 0.18 -22.33
N GLY A 85 -11.69 1.30 -21.96
CA GLY A 85 -11.86 2.45 -22.86
C GLY A 85 -10.54 3.08 -23.32
N VAL A 86 -10.59 3.80 -24.45
CA VAL A 86 -9.41 4.48 -25.05
C VAL A 86 -8.78 5.52 -24.11
N ASP A 87 -9.58 6.09 -23.21
CA ASP A 87 -9.14 7.02 -22.17
C ASP A 87 -8.10 6.40 -21.22
N GLN A 88 -8.09 5.07 -21.05
CA GLN A 88 -7.10 4.38 -20.21
C GLN A 88 -5.67 4.45 -20.76
N THR A 89 -5.48 4.88 -22.01
CA THR A 89 -4.16 5.22 -22.54
C THR A 89 -3.45 6.35 -21.78
N ARG A 90 -4.18 7.11 -20.94
CA ARG A 90 -3.65 8.15 -20.05
C ARG A 90 -3.97 7.91 -18.57
N GLY A 91 -4.47 6.73 -18.25
CA GLY A 91 -4.77 6.28 -16.89
C GLY A 91 -4.12 4.92 -16.66
N TRP A 92 -4.94 3.91 -16.46
CA TRP A 92 -4.52 2.60 -15.96
C TRP A 92 -3.51 1.89 -16.87
N PHE A 93 -3.65 1.94 -18.19
CA PHE A 93 -2.68 1.29 -19.08
C PHE A 93 -1.28 1.89 -18.96
N TYR A 94 -1.19 3.20 -18.71
CA TYR A 94 0.09 3.85 -18.49
C TYR A 94 0.71 3.44 -17.15
N THR A 95 -0.05 3.50 -16.05
CA THR A 95 0.51 3.20 -14.73
C THR A 95 0.82 1.72 -14.53
N MET A 96 0.03 0.80 -15.10
CA MET A 96 0.37 -0.62 -15.11
C MET A 96 1.64 -0.95 -15.91
N HIS A 97 1.99 -0.15 -16.92
CA HIS A 97 3.22 -0.36 -17.67
C HIS A 97 4.45 0.24 -16.97
N ALA A 98 4.23 1.30 -16.17
CA ALA A 98 5.30 2.03 -15.49
C ALA A 98 5.70 1.41 -14.13
N LEU A 99 4.75 0.74 -13.46
CA LEU A 99 4.94 0.05 -12.18
C LEU A 99 5.33 -1.42 -12.40
#